data_AF-A0A961JLB9-F1
#
_entry.id   AF-A0A961JLB9-F1
#
_cell.length_a   1.000
_cell.length_b   1.000
_cell.length_c   1.000
_cell.angle_alpha   90.00
_cell.angle_beta   90.00
_cell.angle_gamma   90.00
#
_symmetry.space_group_name_H-M   'P 1'
#
loop_
_entity.id
_entity.type
_entity.pdbx_description
1 polymer ?
#
loop_
_entity_poly.entity_id
_entity_poly.type
_entity_poly.pdbx_seq_one_letter_code
_entity_poly.pdbx_strand_id
1 'polypeptide(L)'
;MAEAPWLTIVGLGEDGPDGLSPASRAALEAAEIVIGPPRHLALLGEGEAQRIAWPVPFADGLPLLMGYRGRRVAVLASGDPFWFGAGTVVTKALAPGEWMALPGVSCFSLAAARLG
;
A
#
# COMPACT_ATOMS: atom_id res chain seq x y z
N MET A 1 -14.90 11.32 -17.00
CA MET A 1 -14.61 10.37 -15.89
C MET A 1 -13.41 10.94 -15.16
N ALA A 2 -13.46 11.08 -13.83
CA ALA A 2 -12.27 11.53 -13.10
C ALA A 2 -11.16 10.49 -13.30
N GLU A 3 -9.96 10.95 -13.62
CA GLU A 3 -8.79 10.08 -13.76
C GLU A 3 -8.54 9.39 -12.41
N ALA A 4 -8.25 8.09 -12.42
CA ALA A 4 -7.95 7.36 -11.19
C ALA A 4 -6.66 7.93 -10.56
N PRO A 5 -6.58 8.06 -9.22
CA PRO A 5 -5.38 8.54 -8.55
C PRO A 5 -4.17 7.68 -8.94
N TRP A 6 -3.01 8.33 -9.08
CA TRP A 6 -1.78 7.64 -9.46
C TRP A 6 -1.27 6.72 -8.34
N LEU A 7 -1.55 7.05 -7.09
CA LEU A 7 -1.13 6.29 -5.91
C LEU A 7 -2.28 5.53 -5.26
N THR A 8 -2.13 4.21 -5.10
CA THR A 8 -3.00 3.39 -4.25
C THR A 8 -2.23 2.89 -3.03
N ILE A 9 -2.72 3.16 -1.82
CA ILE A 9 -2.13 2.63 -0.59
C ILE A 9 -2.93 1.39 -0.18
N VAL A 10 -2.31 0.22 -0.28
CA VAL A 10 -2.93 -1.08 -0.06
C VAL A 10 -2.53 -1.63 1.30
N GLY A 11 -3.53 -1.90 2.13
CA GLY A 11 -3.37 -2.64 3.35
C GLY A 11 -3.19 -4.14 3.11
N LEU A 12 -2.13 -4.72 3.65
CA LEU A 12 -1.78 -6.14 3.51
C LEU A 12 -1.64 -6.79 4.89
N GLY A 13 -2.23 -7.97 5.04
CA GLY A 13 -2.06 -8.85 6.20
C GLY A 13 -1.01 -9.94 5.94
N GLU A 14 -0.76 -10.77 6.94
CA GLU A 14 0.19 -11.91 6.84
C GLU A 14 -0.29 -12.98 5.86
N ASP A 15 -1.61 -13.07 5.59
CA ASP A 15 -2.19 -13.94 4.56
C ASP A 15 -1.85 -13.49 3.12
N GLY A 16 -1.10 -12.40 2.97
CA GLY A 16 -0.61 -11.92 1.69
C GLY A 16 -1.75 -11.60 0.71
N PRO A 17 -1.53 -11.83 -0.59
CA PRO A 17 -2.56 -11.63 -1.61
C PRO A 17 -3.86 -12.37 -1.32
N ASP A 18 -3.82 -13.53 -0.63
CA ASP A 18 -5.01 -14.35 -0.38
C ASP A 18 -6.05 -13.63 0.49
N GLY A 19 -5.61 -12.79 1.42
CA GLY A 19 -6.47 -11.95 2.26
C GLY A 19 -6.97 -10.66 1.60
N LEU A 20 -6.55 -10.35 0.38
CA LEU A 20 -6.90 -9.08 -0.28
C LEU A 20 -8.31 -9.11 -0.89
N SER A 21 -9.01 -7.98 -0.74
CA SER A 21 -10.26 -7.71 -1.45
C SER A 21 -10.06 -7.67 -2.97
N PRO A 22 -11.11 -7.91 -3.78
CA PRO A 22 -11.01 -7.81 -5.24
C PRO A 22 -10.46 -6.47 -5.74
N ALA A 23 -10.85 -5.36 -5.10
CA ALA A 23 -10.34 -4.03 -5.44
C ALA A 23 -8.83 -3.89 -5.17
N SER A 24 -8.35 -4.46 -4.06
CA SER A 24 -6.92 -4.41 -3.70
C SER A 24 -6.07 -5.26 -4.65
N ARG A 25 -6.57 -6.43 -5.05
CA ARG A 25 -5.91 -7.28 -6.05
C ARG A 25 -5.84 -6.58 -7.40
N ALA A 26 -6.96 -6.04 -7.88
CA ALA A 26 -7.00 -5.30 -9.14
C ALA A 26 -6.05 -4.09 -9.14
N ALA A 27 -5.93 -3.38 -8.02
CA ALA A 27 -4.98 -2.27 -7.89
C ALA A 27 -3.51 -2.73 -7.95
N LEU A 28 -3.17 -3.87 -7.33
CA LEU A 28 -1.82 -4.44 -7.39
C LEU A 28 -1.49 -4.97 -8.79
N GLU A 29 -2.44 -5.62 -9.46
CA GLU A 29 -2.29 -6.13 -10.82
C GLU A 29 -2.11 -4.99 -11.84
N ALA A 30 -2.84 -3.88 -11.67
CA ALA A 30 -2.73 -2.72 -12.55
C ALA A 30 -1.52 -1.82 -12.26
N ALA A 31 -0.85 -2.01 -11.12
CA ALA A 31 0.28 -1.20 -10.71
C ALA A 31 1.50 -1.47 -11.59
N GLU A 32 2.13 -0.40 -12.07
CA GLU A 32 3.44 -0.50 -12.72
C GLU A 32 4.55 -0.72 -11.69
N ILE A 33 4.35 -0.20 -10.48
CA ILE A 33 5.32 -0.20 -9.40
C ILE A 33 4.62 -0.58 -8.10
N VAL A 34 5.21 -1.51 -7.36
CA VAL A 34 4.80 -1.82 -5.98
C VAL A 34 5.94 -1.47 -5.03
N ILE A 35 5.68 -0.57 -4.09
CA ILE A 35 6.65 -0.12 -3.09
C ILE A 35 6.20 -0.57 -1.71
N GLY A 36 7.09 -1.13 -0.91
CA GLY A 36 6.71 -1.53 0.44
C GLY A 36 7.85 -2.11 1.26
N PRO A 37 7.61 -2.41 2.55
CA PRO A 37 8.58 -3.10 3.38
C PRO A 37 8.93 -4.48 2.79
N PRO A 38 10.20 -4.94 2.84
CA PRO A 38 10.62 -6.20 2.26
C PRO A 38 9.74 -7.41 2.66
N ARG A 39 9.29 -7.45 3.92
CA ARG A 39 8.39 -8.49 4.44
C ARG A 39 7.07 -8.62 3.66
N HIS A 40 6.46 -7.51 3.23
CA HIS A 40 5.21 -7.54 2.48
C HIS A 40 5.45 -7.85 1.00
N LEU A 41 6.53 -7.31 0.43
CA LEU A 41 6.91 -7.61 -0.96
C LEU A 41 7.22 -9.10 -1.17
N ALA A 42 7.76 -9.76 -0.14
CA ALA A 42 8.01 -11.20 -0.14
C ALA A 42 6.74 -12.06 -0.12
N LEU A 43 5.61 -11.51 0.36
CA LEU A 43 4.31 -12.19 0.31
C LEU A 43 3.66 -12.12 -1.08
N LEU A 44 4.13 -11.21 -1.94
CA LEU A 44 3.62 -11.12 -3.29
C LEU A 44 4.21 -12.24 -4.15
N GLY A 45 3.35 -13.08 -4.73
CA GLY A 45 3.72 -14.02 -5.80
C GLY A 45 4.20 -13.29 -7.06
N GLU A 46 4.70 -13.99 -8.08
CA GLU A 46 5.27 -13.38 -9.31
C GLU A 46 4.30 -12.39 -9.99
N GLY A 47 4.85 -11.36 -10.64
CA GLY A 47 4.05 -10.35 -11.34
C GLY A 47 4.92 -9.36 -12.12
N GLU A 48 4.30 -8.58 -13.01
CA GLU A 48 4.98 -7.67 -13.94
C GLU A 48 5.44 -6.36 -13.29
N ALA A 49 4.83 -5.99 -12.16
CA ALA A 49 5.13 -4.73 -11.49
C ALA A 49 6.57 -4.68 -10.97
N GLN A 50 7.24 -3.54 -11.16
CA GLN A 50 8.54 -3.28 -10.56
C GLN A 50 8.39 -3.23 -9.04
N ARG A 51 9.14 -4.06 -8.32
CA ARG A 51 9.14 -4.06 -6.85
C ARG A 51 10.26 -3.23 -6.29
N ILE A 52 9.92 -2.33 -5.37
CA ILE A 52 10.89 -1.45 -4.72
C ILE A 52 10.76 -1.57 -3.21
N ALA A 53 11.83 -2.02 -2.57
CA ALA A 53 11.89 -2.03 -1.12
C ALA A 53 11.85 -0.59 -0.59
N TRP A 54 10.94 -0.34 0.35
CA TRP A 54 10.93 0.93 1.08
C TRP A 54 12.22 1.04 1.90
N PRO A 55 13.00 2.13 1.76
CA PRO A 55 14.31 2.25 2.40
C PRO A 55 14.21 2.48 3.91
N VAL A 56 15.33 2.25 4.58
CA VAL A 56 15.54 2.61 5.99
C VAL A 56 16.64 3.67 6.02
N PRO A 57 16.41 4.84 6.65
CA PRO A 57 15.21 5.26 7.40
C PRO A 57 13.97 5.54 6.53
N PHE A 58 12.77 5.45 7.14
CA PHE A 58 11.48 5.60 6.44
C PHE A 58 11.38 6.89 5.60
N ALA A 59 11.95 7.99 6.10
CA ALA A 59 11.90 9.31 5.46
C ALA A 59 12.48 9.31 4.04
N ASP A 60 13.47 8.45 3.78
CA ASP A 60 14.13 8.36 2.47
C ASP A 60 13.21 7.76 1.40
N GLY A 61 12.14 7.07 1.79
CA GLY A 61 11.15 6.51 0.88
C GLY A 61 10.18 7.54 0.32
N LEU A 62 10.02 8.69 0.99
CA LEU A 62 9.13 9.76 0.53
C LEU A 62 9.61 10.41 -0.79
N PRO A 63 10.87 10.92 -0.91
CA PRO A 63 11.33 11.47 -2.18
C PRO A 63 11.37 10.42 -3.30
N LEU A 64 11.69 9.17 -2.96
CA LEU A 64 11.63 8.05 -3.89
C LEU A 64 10.21 7.85 -4.43
N LEU A 65 9.21 7.77 -3.55
CA LEU A 65 7.80 7.63 -3.94
C LEU A 65 7.32 8.80 -4.81
N MET A 66 7.70 10.03 -4.45
CA MET A 66 7.33 11.23 -5.22
C MET A 66 7.95 11.25 -6.62
N GLY A 67 9.10 10.60 -6.82
CA GLY A 67 9.72 10.43 -8.13
C GLY A 67 8.88 9.61 -9.12
N TYR A 68 7.88 8.87 -8.64
CA TYR A 68 6.97 8.07 -9.45
C TYR A 68 5.59 8.71 -9.65
N ARG A 69 5.39 9.95 -9.20
CA ARG A 69 4.13 10.69 -9.38
C ARG A 69 3.71 10.67 -10.86
N GLY A 70 2.43 10.37 -11.11
CA GLY A 70 1.86 10.23 -12.45
C GLY A 70 1.97 8.83 -13.07
N ARG A 71 2.63 7.89 -12.40
CA ARG A 71 2.61 6.45 -12.74
C ARG A 71 1.66 5.69 -11.84
N ARG A 72 1.16 4.52 -12.26
CA ARG A 72 0.31 3.69 -11.40
C ARG A 72 1.18 3.00 -10.34
N VAL A 73 1.14 3.52 -9.12
CA VAL A 73 1.94 3.02 -7.99
C VAL A 73 1.03 2.44 -6.91
N ALA A 74 1.39 1.26 -6.41
CA ALA A 74 0.84 0.71 -5.19
C ALA A 74 1.86 0.78 -4.05
N VAL A 75 1.47 1.33 -2.90
CA VAL A 75 2.26 1.29 -1.67
C VAL A 75 1.65 0.29 -0.70
N LEU A 76 2.44 -0.67 -0.21
CA LEU A 76 1.99 -1.64 0.78
C LEU A 76 2.15 -1.10 2.21
N ALA A 77 1.09 -1.19 3.00
CA ALA A 77 1.08 -0.93 4.44
C ALA A 77 0.53 -2.15 5.19
N SER A 78 0.98 -2.37 6.43
CA SER A 78 0.41 -3.45 7.28
C SER A 78 -1.01 -3.09 7.72
N GLY A 79 -1.97 -4.00 7.54
CA GLY A 79 -3.33 -3.82 8.03
C GLY A 79 -4.02 -2.58 7.45
N ASP A 80 -4.53 -1.67 8.29
CA ASP A 80 -5.11 -0.41 7.81
C ASP A 80 -4.02 0.67 7.66
N PRO A 81 -3.86 1.29 6.47
CA PRO A 81 -2.83 2.31 6.23
C PRO A 81 -2.86 3.52 7.17
N PHE A 82 -4.00 3.85 7.75
CA PHE A 82 -4.23 5.01 8.61
C PHE A 82 -4.39 4.65 10.10
N TRP A 83 -4.38 3.37 10.45
CA TRP A 83 -4.33 2.95 11.85
C TRP A 83 -2.89 2.86 12.35
N PHE A 84 -2.34 4.01 12.80
CA PHE A 84 -0.91 4.16 13.15
C PHE A 84 0.05 3.74 12.02
N GLY A 85 -0.43 3.76 10.77
CA GLY A 85 0.30 3.29 9.60
C GLY A 85 1.03 4.40 8.83
N ALA A 86 1.69 3.98 7.74
CA ALA A 86 2.46 4.86 6.87
C ALA A 86 1.59 5.85 6.07
N GLY A 87 0.29 5.60 5.93
CA GLY A 87 -0.63 6.38 5.11
C GLY A 87 -0.62 7.86 5.49
N THR A 88 -0.71 8.18 6.78
CA THR A 88 -0.70 9.57 7.26
C THR A 88 0.59 10.32 6.90
N VAL A 89 1.73 9.64 6.86
CA VAL A 89 3.00 10.30 6.50
C VAL A 89 3.11 10.48 4.99
N VAL A 90 2.74 9.46 4.23
CA VAL A 90 2.77 9.48 2.76
C VAL A 90 1.85 10.57 2.19
N THR A 91 0.62 10.68 2.70
CA THR A 91 -0.40 11.56 2.11
C THR A 91 -0.24 13.03 2.49
N LYS A 92 0.64 13.38 3.45
CA LYS A 92 0.91 14.78 3.82
C LYS A 92 1.41 15.65 2.67
N ALA A 93 2.11 15.05 1.70
CA ALA A 93 2.67 15.74 0.55
C ALA A 93 1.78 15.67 -0.72
N LEU A 94 0.56 15.13 -0.59
CA LEU A 94 -0.33 14.84 -1.71
C LEU A 94 -1.59 15.69 -1.67
N ALA A 95 -2.00 16.17 -2.83
CA ALA A 95 -3.28 16.86 -3.01
C ALA A 95 -4.45 15.87 -3.01
N PRO A 96 -5.69 16.33 -2.73
CA PRO A 96 -6.89 15.53 -2.93
C PRO A 96 -6.95 14.99 -4.38
N GLY A 97 -7.27 13.71 -4.53
CA GLY A 97 -7.35 13.04 -5.83
C GLY A 97 -6.01 12.48 -6.36
N GLU A 98 -4.88 12.73 -5.70
CA GLU A 98 -3.61 12.08 -6.07
C GLU A 98 -3.50 10.64 -5.55
N TRP A 99 -4.30 10.29 -4.54
CA TRP A 99 -4.23 8.99 -3.89
C TRP A 99 -5.60 8.43 -3.52
N MET A 100 -5.66 7.11 -3.40
CA MET A 100 -6.72 6.40 -2.68
C MET A 100 -6.11 5.37 -1.73
N ALA A 101 -6.89 4.89 -0.77
CA ALA A 101 -6.48 3.79 0.10
C ALA A 101 -7.48 2.65 0.06
N LEU A 102 -6.95 1.43 0.04
CA LEU A 102 -7.70 0.19 0.11
C LEU A 102 -7.26 -0.52 1.40
N PRO A 103 -8.05 -0.43 2.49
CA PRO A 103 -7.61 -0.89 3.80
C PRO A 103 -7.58 -2.42 3.89
N GLY A 104 -6.63 -2.93 4.67
CA GLY A 104 -6.62 -4.30 5.16
C GLY A 104 -7.17 -4.39 6.58
N VAL A 105 -7.28 -5.60 7.13
CA VAL A 105 -7.75 -5.81 8.50
C VAL A 105 -6.72 -5.25 9.49
N SER A 106 -7.15 -4.34 10.37
CA SER A 106 -6.28 -3.74 11.39
C SER A 106 -5.89 -4.73 12.50
N CYS A 107 -4.76 -4.47 13.17
CA CYS A 107 -4.33 -5.27 14.32
C CYS A 107 -5.35 -5.24 15.48
N PHE A 108 -6.11 -4.17 15.65
CA PHE A 108 -7.15 -4.08 16.67
C PHE A 108 -8.36 -4.95 16.35
N SER A 109 -8.78 -5.00 15.09
CA SER A 109 -9.84 -5.92 14.64
C SER A 109 -9.43 -7.37 14.87
N LEU A 110 -8.17 -7.70 14.56
CA LEU A 110 -7.60 -9.02 14.81
C LEU A 110 -7.46 -9.36 16.30
N ALA A 111 -7.20 -8.36 17.15
CA ALA A 111 -7.15 -8.53 18.60
C ALA A 111 -8.55 -8.76 19.18
N ALA A 112 -9.53 -7.93 18.81
CA ALA A 112 -10.92 -8.06 19.24
C ALA A 112 -11.48 -9.45 18.89
N ALA A 113 -11.29 -9.91 17.64
CA ALA A 113 -11.75 -11.23 17.21
C ALA A 113 -11.16 -12.40 18.03
N ARG A 114 -9.96 -12.23 18.60
CA ARG A 114 -9.33 -13.24 19.47
C ARG A 114 -9.81 -13.17 20.92
N LEU A 115 -10.27 -12.01 21.36
CA LEU A 115 -10.69 -11.78 22.75
C LEU A 115 -12.19 -12.02 22.98
N GLY A 116 -13.01 -11.97 21.91
CA GLY A 116 -14.48 -12.04 22.00
C GLY A 116 -15.11 -10.71 22.35
#